data_AF-A0A533RWN8-F1
#
_entry.id   AF-A0A533RWN8-F1
#
_cell.length_a   1.000
_cell.length_b   1.000
_cell.length_c   1.000
_cell.angle_alpha   90.00
_cell.angle_beta   90.00
_cell.angle_gamma   90.00
#
_symmetry.space_group_name_H-M   'P 1'
#
loop_
_entity.id
_entity.type
_entity.pdbx_description
1 polymer ?
#
loop_
_entity_poly.entity_id
_entity_poly.type
_entity_poly.pdbx_seq_one_letter_code
_entity_poly.pdbx_strand_id
1 'polypeptide(L)'
;MVQPLIPDPGILIGGVLVFSDLHLGFEGALQEKGIRIPSQTNRVLVDLLKIVERVKARRIILLGDVKHGVPSASHMEWRHIPGFLRELSSRVSSLEIVMGNHDGDLLPLTPRNIKLRPPQGLRVGNSWLVHGPASPAKAGD
;
A
#
# COMPACT_ATOMS: atom_id res chain seq x y z
N MET A 1 -5.26 -18.86 -7.94
CA MET A 1 -6.26 -18.12 -8.74
C MET A 1 -6.23 -16.68 -8.29
N VAL A 2 -6.20 -15.74 -9.24
CA VAL A 2 -6.31 -14.30 -8.97
C VAL A 2 -7.76 -13.91 -9.15
N GLN A 3 -8.36 -13.28 -8.14
CA GLN A 3 -9.76 -12.88 -8.15
C GLN A 3 -9.88 -11.37 -7.93
N PRO A 4 -10.42 -10.59 -8.88
CA PRO A 4 -10.72 -9.18 -8.64
C PRO A 4 -11.89 -9.05 -7.66
N LEU A 5 -11.82 -8.06 -6.77
CA LEU A 5 -12.88 -7.76 -5.80
C LEU A 5 -13.82 -6.69 -6.34
N ILE A 6 -14.64 -6.97 -7.33
CA ILE A 6 -15.54 -5.97 -7.90
C ILE A 6 -16.68 -5.64 -6.92
N PRO A 7 -17.03 -4.36 -6.67
CA PRO A 7 -16.54 -3.12 -7.32
C PRO A 7 -15.34 -2.44 -6.62
N ASP A 8 -14.79 -3.07 -5.58
CA ASP A 8 -13.73 -2.53 -4.76
C ASP A 8 -12.35 -2.54 -5.45
N PRO A 9 -11.47 -1.59 -5.09
CA PRO A 9 -10.14 -1.51 -5.68
C PRO A 9 -9.21 -2.54 -5.04
N GLY A 10 -9.28 -3.81 -5.41
CA GLY A 10 -8.37 -4.83 -4.87
C GLY A 10 -8.49 -6.20 -5.53
N ILE A 11 -7.51 -7.07 -5.26
CA ILE A 11 -7.51 -8.46 -5.74
C ILE A 11 -7.24 -9.43 -4.58
N LEU A 12 -7.79 -10.64 -4.68
CA LEU A 12 -7.56 -11.74 -3.77
C LEU A 12 -6.74 -12.84 -4.47
N ILE A 13 -5.62 -13.23 -3.88
CA ILE A 13 -4.73 -14.28 -4.40
C ILE A 13 -4.48 -15.31 -3.31
N GLY A 14 -5.12 -16.47 -3.39
CA GLY A 14 -4.95 -17.53 -2.39
C GLY A 14 -5.24 -17.08 -0.96
N GLY A 15 -6.25 -16.22 -0.77
CA GLY A 15 -6.61 -15.63 0.53
C GLY A 15 -5.79 -14.40 0.95
N VAL A 16 -4.82 -13.97 0.12
CA VAL A 16 -4.06 -12.73 0.33
C VAL A 16 -4.75 -11.58 -0.38
N LEU A 17 -5.04 -10.52 0.36
CA LEU A 17 -5.64 -9.30 -0.18
C LEU A 17 -4.54 -8.36 -0.67
N VAL A 18 -4.67 -7.85 -1.89
CA VAL A 18 -3.67 -6.97 -2.49
C VAL A 18 -4.32 -5.67 -2.93
N PHE A 19 -3.69 -4.56 -2.55
CA PHE A 19 -4.01 -3.18 -2.94
C PHE A 19 -2.79 -2.55 -3.60
N SER A 20 -2.97 -1.52 -4.43
CA SER A 20 -1.90 -0.84 -5.17
C SER A 20 -2.21 0.65 -5.27
N ASP A 21 -1.19 1.49 -5.50
CA ASP A 21 -1.35 2.90 -5.92
C ASP A 21 -2.24 3.74 -4.98
N LEU A 22 -2.02 3.64 -3.67
CA LEU A 22 -2.82 4.39 -2.70
C LEU A 22 -2.58 5.91 -2.78
N HIS A 23 -1.36 6.32 -3.11
CA HIS A 23 -0.92 7.71 -3.18
C HIS A 23 -1.42 8.59 -2.02
N LEU A 24 -1.25 8.10 -0.80
CA LEU A 24 -1.63 8.85 0.40
C LEU A 24 -0.86 10.17 0.43
N GLY A 25 -1.56 11.28 0.64
CA GLY A 25 -0.97 12.61 0.65
C GLY A 25 -0.97 13.36 -0.69
N PHE A 26 -1.58 12.81 -1.76
CA PHE A 26 -1.68 13.50 -3.06
C PHE A 26 -2.35 14.89 -2.98
N GLU A 27 -3.22 15.10 -1.98
CA GLU A 27 -3.84 16.39 -1.71
C GLU A 27 -2.82 17.51 -1.51
N GLY A 28 -1.61 17.20 -1.01
CA GLY A 28 -0.52 18.17 -0.85
C GLY A 28 -0.04 18.72 -2.20
N ALA A 29 0.12 17.86 -3.20
CA ALA A 29 0.51 18.27 -4.54
C ALA A 29 -0.58 19.10 -5.23
N LEU A 30 -1.86 18.86 -4.92
CA LEU A 30 -2.95 19.72 -5.38
C LEU A 30 -2.93 21.09 -4.68
N GLN A 31 -2.64 21.11 -3.39
CA GLN A 31 -2.56 22.34 -2.61
C GLN A 31 -1.45 23.27 -3.12
N GLU A 32 -0.30 22.72 -3.53
CA GLU A 32 0.78 23.48 -4.18
C GLU A 32 0.35 24.13 -5.50
N LYS A 33 -0.63 23.53 -6.19
CA LYS A 33 -1.27 24.07 -7.40
C LYS A 33 -2.45 25.01 -7.10
N GLY A 34 -2.66 25.37 -5.84
CA GLY A 34 -3.74 26.24 -5.40
C GLY A 34 -5.08 25.54 -5.18
N ILE A 35 -5.16 24.21 -5.32
CA ILE A 35 -6.38 23.43 -5.15
C ILE A 35 -6.39 22.82 -3.74
N ARG A 36 -7.23 23.34 -2.85
CA ARG A 36 -7.33 22.85 -1.47
C ARG A 36 -8.46 21.83 -1.34
N ILE A 37 -8.09 20.58 -1.10
CA ILE A 37 -9.04 19.51 -0.74
C ILE A 37 -8.71 18.93 0.64
N PRO A 38 -9.69 18.37 1.36
CA PRO A 38 -9.44 17.66 2.61
C PRO A 38 -8.54 16.43 2.40
N SER A 39 -7.80 16.04 3.44
CA SER A 39 -7.04 14.78 3.43
C SER A 39 -7.93 13.60 3.09
N GLN A 40 -7.48 12.78 2.13
CA GLN A 40 -8.19 11.57 1.74
C GLN A 40 -7.72 10.34 2.54
N THR A 41 -6.65 10.45 3.34
CA THR A 41 -6.01 9.31 4.00
C THR A 41 -6.97 8.51 4.88
N ASN A 42 -7.78 9.18 5.70
CA ASN A 42 -8.74 8.49 6.57
C ASN A 42 -9.89 7.83 5.80
N ARG A 43 -10.33 8.45 4.70
CA ARG A 43 -11.35 7.86 3.83
C ARG A 43 -10.83 6.56 3.22
N VAL A 44 -9.63 6.58 2.63
CA VAL A 44 -8.98 5.38 2.09
C VAL A 44 -8.86 4.31 3.16
N LEU A 45 -8.43 4.66 4.37
CA LEU A 45 -8.32 3.70 5.48
C LEU A 45 -9.65 3.00 5.76
N VAL A 46 -10.71 3.77 5.97
CA VAL A 46 -12.05 3.23 6.26
C VAL A 46 -12.53 2.31 5.14
N ASP A 47 -12.31 2.68 3.88
CA ASP A 47 -12.72 1.87 2.75
C ASP A 47 -11.93 0.55 2.68
N LEU A 48 -10.61 0.58 2.89
CA LEU A 48 -9.79 -0.65 2.96
C LEU A 48 -10.21 -1.55 4.13
N LEU A 49 -10.48 -0.98 5.31
CA LEU A 49 -10.91 -1.76 6.48
C LEU A 49 -12.23 -2.47 6.25
N LYS A 50 -13.21 -1.82 5.60
CA LYS A 50 -14.47 -2.48 5.21
C LYS A 50 -14.23 -3.67 4.28
N ILE A 51 -13.31 -3.54 3.32
CA ILE A 51 -12.95 -4.63 2.40
C ILE A 51 -12.32 -5.78 3.19
N VAL A 52 -11.35 -5.48 4.06
CA VAL A 52 -10.66 -6.46 4.92
C VAL A 52 -11.64 -7.27 5.76
N GLU A 53 -12.59 -6.59 6.42
CA GLU A 53 -13.61 -7.23 7.25
C GLU A 53 -14.55 -8.11 6.42
N ARG A 54 -15.02 -7.60 5.27
CA ARG A 54 -15.93 -8.33 4.38
C ARG A 54 -15.32 -9.60 3.80
N VAL A 55 -14.06 -9.54 3.37
CA VAL A 55 -13.37 -10.71 2.79
C VAL A 55 -12.64 -11.57 3.83
N LYS A 56 -12.64 -11.13 5.10
CA LYS A 56 -11.96 -11.77 6.24
C LYS A 56 -10.48 -12.03 5.96
N ALA A 57 -9.81 -11.09 5.30
CA ALA A 57 -8.38 -11.22 4.98
C ALA A 57 -7.54 -11.23 6.25
N ARG A 58 -6.56 -12.15 6.32
CA ARG A 58 -5.56 -12.19 7.40
C ARG A 58 -4.18 -11.67 6.97
N ARG A 59 -3.96 -11.53 5.66
CA ARG A 59 -2.72 -11.04 5.07
C ARG A 59 -3.04 -10.02 3.98
N ILE A 60 -2.40 -8.86 4.07
CA ILE A 60 -2.48 -7.78 3.09
C ILE A 60 -1.11 -7.53 2.48
N ILE A 61 -1.08 -7.25 1.18
CA ILE A 61 0.07 -6.69 0.48
C ILE A 61 -0.34 -5.34 -0.12
N LEU A 62 0.39 -4.27 0.21
CA LEU A 62 0.35 -3.02 -0.54
C LEU A 62 1.43 -3.09 -1.63
N LEU A 63 1.01 -3.12 -2.89
CA LEU A 63 1.86 -3.33 -4.04
C LEU A 63 2.30 -1.98 -4.63
N GLY A 64 3.17 -1.27 -3.92
CA GLY A 64 3.75 -0.02 -4.40
C GLY A 64 2.87 1.22 -4.26
N ASP A 65 3.55 2.35 -4.40
CA ASP A 65 3.03 3.72 -4.39
C ASP A 65 2.02 3.98 -3.27
N VAL A 66 2.43 3.62 -2.05
CA VAL A 66 1.66 3.86 -0.82
C VAL A 66 1.54 5.35 -0.55
N LYS A 67 2.62 6.12 -0.78
CA LYS A 67 2.61 7.58 -0.63
C LYS A 67 2.75 8.30 -1.96
N HIS A 68 2.60 9.63 -1.95
CA HIS A 68 2.65 10.45 -3.15
C HIS A 68 3.96 11.24 -3.33
N GLY A 69 4.52 11.81 -2.26
CA GLY A 69 5.70 12.68 -2.33
C GLY A 69 6.93 11.98 -2.89
N VAL A 70 7.71 12.64 -3.75
CA VAL A 70 8.94 12.08 -4.36
C VAL A 70 10.08 13.10 -4.23
N PRO A 71 11.32 12.67 -3.85
CA PRO A 71 11.67 11.35 -3.33
C PRO A 71 11.29 11.19 -1.84
N SER A 72 11.12 12.30 -1.12
CA SER A 72 10.88 12.34 0.32
C SER A 72 9.41 12.49 0.67
N ALA A 73 9.04 12.11 1.89
CA ALA A 73 7.70 12.33 2.41
C ALA A 73 7.44 13.80 2.81
N SER A 74 6.28 14.32 2.42
CA SER A 74 5.76 15.63 2.81
C SER A 74 5.37 15.66 4.29
N HIS A 75 5.24 16.87 4.86
CA HIS A 75 4.82 17.03 6.26
C HIS A 75 3.46 16.39 6.55
N MET A 76 2.53 16.41 5.59
CA MET A 76 1.23 15.76 5.75
C MET A 76 1.36 14.22 5.75
N GLU A 77 2.21 13.67 4.89
CA GLU A 77 2.47 12.24 4.85
C GLU A 77 3.12 11.74 6.15
N TRP A 78 4.12 12.48 6.67
CA TRP A 78 4.71 12.24 7.98
C TRP A 78 3.68 12.19 9.10
N ARG A 79 2.66 13.04 9.01
CA ARG A 79 1.59 13.12 10.01
C ARG A 79 0.60 11.96 9.92
N HIS A 80 0.25 11.52 8.72
CA HIS A 80 -0.91 10.65 8.51
C HIS A 80 -0.55 9.18 8.23
N ILE A 81 0.50 8.92 7.45
CA ILE A 81 0.85 7.56 7.00
C ILE A 81 1.18 6.61 8.16
N PRO A 82 1.96 7.01 9.20
CA PRO A 82 2.23 6.11 10.32
C PRO A 82 0.95 5.66 11.06
N GLY A 83 -0.03 6.55 11.19
CA GLY A 83 -1.34 6.24 11.77
C GLY A 83 -2.14 5.29 10.88
N PHE A 84 -2.23 5.60 9.59
CA PHE A 84 -2.88 4.75 8.59
C PHE A 84 -2.33 3.31 8.62
N LEU A 85 -1.01 3.16 8.56
CA LEU A 85 -0.34 1.86 8.53
C LEU A 85 -0.52 1.09 9.84
N ARG A 86 -0.47 1.77 10.99
CA ARG A 86 -0.76 1.13 12.29
C ARG A 86 -2.17 0.56 12.33
N GLU A 87 -3.17 1.37 11.99
CA GLU A 87 -4.57 0.95 12.01
C GLU A 87 -4.86 -0.18 11.02
N LEU A 88 -4.31 -0.12 9.81
CA LEU A 88 -4.46 -1.21 8.85
C LEU A 88 -3.78 -2.49 9.35
N SER A 89 -2.57 -2.38 9.90
CA SER A 89 -1.82 -3.53 10.42
C SER A 89 -2.48 -4.19 11.65
N SER A 90 -3.23 -3.44 12.46
CA SER A 90 -3.88 -3.97 13.67
C SER A 90 -5.05 -4.90 13.36
N ARG A 91 -5.56 -4.87 12.12
CA ARG A 91 -6.73 -5.63 11.66
C ARG A 91 -6.38 -6.95 10.98
N VAL A 92 -5.09 -7.20 10.74
CA VAL A 92 -4.60 -8.38 10.03
C VAL A 92 -3.39 -8.99 10.72
N SER A 93 -3.12 -10.26 10.44
CA SER A 93 -1.95 -10.95 11.02
C SER A 93 -0.65 -10.58 10.31
N SER A 94 -0.71 -10.11 9.07
CA SER A 94 0.46 -9.72 8.28
C SER A 94 0.11 -8.59 7.32
N LEU A 95 0.89 -7.52 7.36
CA LEU A 95 0.88 -6.44 6.37
C LEU A 95 2.28 -6.31 5.79
N GLU A 96 2.37 -6.37 4.46
CA GLU A 96 3.61 -6.23 3.71
C GLU A 96 3.46 -5.13 2.67
N ILE A 97 4.55 -4.43 2.35
CA ILE A 97 4.56 -3.39 1.34
C ILE A 97 5.67 -3.71 0.34
N VAL A 98 5.34 -3.86 -0.93
CA VAL A 98 6.33 -3.85 -2.01
C VAL A 98 6.62 -2.41 -2.36
N MET A 99 7.89 -2.01 -2.33
CA MET A 99 8.26 -0.63 -2.60
C MET A 99 7.97 -0.25 -4.06
N GLY A 100 7.21 0.84 -4.25
CA GLY A 100 7.01 1.49 -5.53
C GLY A 100 8.00 2.64 -5.78
N ASN A 101 7.80 3.37 -6.87
CA ASN A 101 8.64 4.51 -7.24
C ASN A 101 8.35 5.76 -6.40
N HIS A 102 7.14 5.89 -5.84
CA HIS A 102 6.81 6.97 -4.92
C HIS A 102 7.20 6.70 -3.46
N ASP A 103 7.67 5.50 -3.13
CA ASP A 103 7.87 5.08 -1.73
C ASP A 103 9.26 5.41 -1.15
N GLY A 104 10.02 6.34 -1.75
CA GLY A 104 11.26 6.84 -1.12
C GLY A 104 11.01 7.40 0.29
N ASP A 105 11.86 7.17 1.29
CA ASP A 105 11.57 7.54 2.69
C ASP A 105 10.30 6.91 3.31
N LEU A 106 9.73 5.84 2.75
CA LEU A 106 8.62 5.14 3.39
C LEU A 106 9.07 4.36 4.65
N LEU A 107 10.32 3.89 4.69
CA LEU A 107 10.88 3.16 5.82
C LEU A 107 10.69 3.86 7.18
N PRO A 108 11.08 5.13 7.37
CA PRO A 108 10.88 5.82 8.64
C PRO A 108 9.41 6.09 8.98
N LEU A 109 8.50 6.05 8.01
CA LEU A 109 7.04 6.16 8.24
C LEU A 109 6.40 4.84 8.65
N THR A 110 7.11 3.73 8.45
CA THR A 110 6.55 2.38 8.54
C THR A 110 6.75 1.79 9.94
N PRO A 111 5.66 1.39 10.63
CA PRO A 111 5.72 0.59 11.85
C PRO A 111 6.59 -0.67 11.71
N ARG A 112 7.35 -1.00 12.75
CA ARG A 112 8.34 -2.12 12.73
C ARG A 112 7.72 -3.50 12.44
N ASN A 113 6.43 -3.69 12.71
CA ASN A 113 5.72 -4.95 12.45
C ASN A 113 5.31 -5.13 10.99
N ILE A 114 5.49 -4.11 10.14
CA ILE A 114 5.16 -4.17 8.72
C ILE A 114 6.42 -4.49 7.94
N LYS A 115 6.32 -5.46 7.03
CA LYS A 115 7.47 -5.90 6.25
C LYS A 115 7.56 -5.14 4.93
N LEU A 116 8.61 -4.34 4.79
CA LEU A 116 8.96 -3.76 3.49
C LEU A 116 9.66 -4.81 2.63
N ARG A 117 9.23 -4.89 1.37
CA ARG A 117 9.71 -5.81 0.34
C ARG A 117 10.34 -5.00 -0.79
N PRO A 118 11.42 -5.51 -1.39
CA PRO A 118 12.15 -4.74 -2.37
C PRO A 118 11.32 -4.57 -3.66
N PRO A 119 11.64 -3.59 -4.52
CA PRO A 119 10.84 -3.26 -5.71
C PRO A 119 10.78 -4.40 -6.75
N GLN A 120 11.65 -5.40 -6.66
CA GLN A 120 11.61 -6.61 -7.50
C GLN A 120 10.36 -7.48 -7.23
N GLY A 121 9.63 -7.20 -6.15
CA GLY A 121 8.35 -7.84 -5.86
C GLY A 121 8.45 -9.05 -4.93
N LEU A 122 7.39 -9.84 -4.90
CA LEU A 122 7.35 -11.13 -4.20
C LEU A 122 6.45 -12.15 -4.90
N ARG A 123 6.71 -13.43 -4.63
CA ARG A 123 5.86 -14.53 -5.08
C ARG A 123 4.73 -14.81 -4.08
N VAL A 124 3.51 -14.94 -4.58
CA VAL A 124 2.33 -15.40 -3.83
C VAL A 124 1.68 -16.55 -4.59
N GLY A 125 1.83 -17.77 -4.10
CA GLY A 125 1.43 -18.97 -4.82
C GLY A 125 2.15 -19.07 -6.18
N ASN A 126 1.37 -19.10 -7.26
CA ASN A 126 1.89 -19.14 -8.64
C ASN A 126 1.96 -17.76 -9.30
N SER A 127 1.69 -16.69 -8.56
CA SER A 127 1.72 -15.32 -9.07
C SER A 127 2.97 -14.59 -8.58
N TRP A 128 3.58 -13.80 -9.46
CA TRP A 128 4.60 -12.82 -9.09
C TRP A 128 3.95 -11.44 -9.00
N LEU A 129 4.14 -10.74 -7.88
CA LEU A 129 3.58 -9.41 -7.64
C LEU A 129 4.71 -8.39 -7.66
N VAL A 130 4.62 -7.41 -8.57
CA VAL A 130 5.56 -6.31 -8.74
C VAL A 130 4.78 -5.03 -9.10
N HIS A 131 5.28 -3.86 -8.68
CA HIS A 131 4.67 -2.55 -8.96
C HIS A 131 5.22 -1.91 -10.24
N GLY A 132 6.48 -1.46 -10.18
CA GLY A 132 7.14 -0.72 -11.26
C GLY A 132 7.88 -1.62 -12.27
N PRO A 133 8.65 -1.01 -13.21
CA PRO A 133 9.32 -1.73 -14.31
C PRO A 133 10.47 -2.64 -13.84
N ALA A 134 10.69 -2.76 -12.52
CA ALA A 134 11.66 -3.70 -11.98
C ALA A 134 11.31 -5.11 -12.45
N SER A 135 12.24 -5.75 -13.17
CA SER A 135 12.06 -7.16 -13.51
C SER A 135 11.98 -7.99 -12.21
N PRO A 136 11.15 -9.05 -12.19
CA PRO A 136 11.20 -10.04 -11.11
C PRO A 136 12.66 -10.40 -10.82
N ALA A 137 13.04 -10.37 -9.55
CA ALA A 137 14.28 -11.02 -9.16
C ALA A 137 14.20 -12.47 -9.67
N LYS A 138 15.26 -12.99 -10.29
CA LYS A 138 15.29 -14.40 -10.70
C LYS A 138 14.85 -15.23 -9.50
N ALA A 139 13.84 -16.08 -9.67
CA ALA A 139 13.51 -17.05 -8.66
C ALA A 139 14.81 -17.83 -8.41
N GLY A 140 15.33 -17.78 -7.19
CA GLY A 140 16.45 -18.63 -6.82
C GLY A 140 16.01 -20.08 -6.98
N ASP A 141 16.77 -20.84 -7.76
CA ASP A 141 16.68 -22.30 -7.83
C ASP A 141 17.01 -22.93 -6.47
#